data_AF-A0A7I7SS71-F1
#
_entry.id   AF-A0A7I7SS71-F1
#
_cell.length_a   1.000
_cell.length_b   1.000
_cell.length_c   1.000
_cell.angle_alpha   90.00
_cell.angle_beta   90.00
_cell.angle_gamma   90.00
#
_symmetry.space_group_name_H-M   'P 1'
#
loop_
_entity.id
_entity.type
_entity.pdbx_description
1 polymer ?
#
loop_
_entity_poly.entity_id
_entity_poly.type
_entity_poly.pdbx_seq_one_letter_code
_entity_poly.pdbx_strand_id
1 'polypeptide(L)'
;MSMNQVGAKGGILLSALVSSALAVGSVSEAPTSHASCFSAFGIGNGNGCTSNLTSIAIGIGNGAVANSSTTFFGGAIGIGNGAVANSSTTFFGGAIAFGNYASAAAAASTAFSLLSFTIALGDNAKALAFPSILSMAVQVGEGVTTTLGALNYALGISTGGTQTTGAAGIGNVSVQYGPGNIVNIGSMNFAFGINPGGTTQSITVGGLGSLALNLLGDASTLIAQGIFSSGVNVMGKHVMAVAEGVLSNAINYMGNDNKITVWGSLPNTTASWAFNLFGSGNTVKAGPGPFAVAVSFLQDLATVIKSSPGININGFAPFAAAPAASSKRSSVVAAVSNGSSEETSAPTAATASGKKTSPQSTRAIAPKRPGTSSASSASGTKSANSSTSGATGKKNARQR
;
A
#
# COMPACT_ATOMS: atom_id res chain seq x y z
N MET A 1 -10.49 -32.53 -24.35
CA MET A 1 -9.48 -31.48 -24.57
C MET A 1 -9.45 -30.60 -23.33
N SER A 2 -8.28 -30.25 -22.81
CA SER A 2 -8.14 -29.39 -21.62
C SER A 2 -7.47 -28.08 -22.00
N MET A 3 -8.09 -26.95 -21.65
CA MET A 3 -7.55 -25.61 -21.89
C MET A 3 -7.33 -24.89 -20.56
N ASN A 4 -6.14 -25.08 -19.98
CA ASN A 4 -5.68 -24.27 -18.85
C ASN A 4 -5.37 -22.85 -19.36
N GLN A 5 -6.32 -21.91 -19.25
CA GLN A 5 -6.01 -20.49 -19.38
C GLN A 5 -5.34 -19.98 -18.11
N VAL A 6 -4.04 -19.71 -18.19
CA VAL A 6 -3.27 -19.07 -17.13
C VAL A 6 -3.55 -17.56 -17.15
N GLY A 7 -4.64 -17.16 -16.51
CA GLY A 7 -5.06 -15.75 -16.40
C GLY A 7 -4.04 -14.89 -15.67
N ALA A 8 -3.68 -13.75 -16.28
CA ALA A 8 -2.59 -12.87 -15.90
C ALA A 8 -2.50 -12.50 -14.40
N LYS A 9 -1.36 -12.83 -13.76
CA LYS A 9 -0.91 -12.23 -12.48
C LYS A 9 -0.04 -10.97 -12.71
N GLY A 10 -0.52 -10.04 -13.55
CA GLY A 10 0.29 -8.90 -14.02
C GLY A 10 0.30 -7.65 -13.13
N GLY A 11 -0.73 -7.42 -12.30
CA GLY A 11 -0.99 -6.09 -11.73
C GLY A 11 -0.29 -5.71 -10.41
N ILE A 12 0.33 -6.65 -9.70
CA ILE A 12 0.66 -6.45 -8.26
C ILE A 12 2.04 -5.82 -8.02
N LEU A 13 2.95 -5.85 -9.01
CA LEU A 13 4.36 -5.48 -8.80
C LEU A 13 4.63 -3.96 -8.70
N LEU A 14 3.71 -3.09 -9.12
CA LEU A 14 3.97 -1.64 -9.11
C LEU A 14 3.80 -1.01 -7.72
N SER A 15 2.90 -1.53 -6.88
CA SER A 15 2.68 -1.04 -5.51
C SER A 15 3.92 -1.21 -4.61
N ALA A 16 4.74 -2.24 -4.86
CA ALA A 16 5.92 -2.54 -4.06
C ALA A 16 7.05 -1.49 -4.21
N LEU A 17 7.08 -0.74 -5.31
CA LEU A 17 8.14 0.24 -5.58
C LEU A 17 7.99 1.53 -4.75
N VAL A 18 6.75 1.87 -4.37
CA VAL A 18 6.47 3.05 -3.51
C VAL A 18 6.74 2.71 -2.05
N SER A 19 6.36 1.51 -1.59
CA SER A 19 6.57 1.07 -0.20
C SER A 19 8.04 0.91 0.19
N SER A 20 8.94 0.63 -0.76
CA SER A 20 10.36 0.35 -0.49
C SER A 20 11.25 1.60 -0.34
N ALA A 21 10.74 2.79 -0.67
CA ALA A 21 11.44 4.05 -0.43
C ALA A 21 11.17 4.64 0.98
N LEU A 22 10.17 4.13 1.70
CA LEU A 22 9.70 4.68 2.98
C LEU A 22 10.46 4.08 4.18
N ALA A 23 11.79 4.18 4.18
CA ALA A 23 12.64 3.75 5.29
C ALA A 23 12.48 4.71 6.49
N VAL A 24 11.45 4.49 7.30
CA VAL A 24 11.11 5.34 8.46
C VAL A 24 12.19 5.24 9.54
N GLY A 25 13.14 6.18 9.51
CA GLY A 25 14.09 6.38 10.60
C GLY A 25 13.35 6.66 11.92
N SER A 26 13.66 5.89 12.96
CA SER A 26 13.19 6.13 14.32
C SER A 26 13.84 7.40 14.90
N VAL A 27 13.02 8.25 15.51
CA VAL A 27 13.48 9.46 16.20
C VAL A 27 13.02 9.31 17.65
N SER A 28 13.96 9.03 18.55
CA SER A 28 13.69 8.85 19.97
C SER A 28 13.49 10.19 20.69
N GLU A 29 12.79 10.15 21.83
CA GLU A 29 12.47 11.32 22.63
C GLU A 29 13.70 12.10 23.14
N ALA A 30 13.49 13.38 23.48
CA ALA A 30 14.46 14.23 24.15
C ALA A 30 13.86 14.80 25.45
N PRO A 31 14.70 15.12 26.46
CA PRO A 31 14.35 16.04 27.55
C PRO A 31 15.32 17.23 27.69
N THR A 32 14.83 18.33 28.29
CA THR A 32 15.60 19.52 28.75
C THR A 32 16.74 19.95 27.82
N SER A 33 16.44 20.40 26.59
CA SER A 33 16.04 21.80 26.35
C SER A 33 17.01 22.86 26.89
N HIS A 34 18.31 22.61 26.78
CA HIS A 34 19.15 23.62 26.12
C HIS A 34 18.50 23.87 24.75
N ALA A 35 17.69 24.93 24.69
CA ALA A 35 16.89 25.27 23.53
C ALA A 35 17.76 26.09 22.60
N SER A 36 18.01 25.52 21.43
CA SER A 36 19.23 25.80 20.71
C SER A 36 18.87 26.23 19.28
N CYS A 37 19.15 27.51 19.02
CA CYS A 37 19.19 28.17 17.72
C CYS A 37 20.63 28.59 17.34
N PHE A 38 21.20 28.08 16.24
CA PHE A 38 22.21 28.77 15.40
C PHE A 38 21.50 29.93 14.63
N SER A 39 21.98 30.38 13.47
CA SER A 39 21.24 31.18 12.46
C SER A 39 22.05 31.07 11.16
N ALA A 40 21.85 31.91 10.14
CA ALA A 40 22.94 32.37 9.25
C ALA A 40 22.43 33.12 8.02
N PHE A 41 22.07 34.39 8.14
CA PHE A 41 22.40 35.30 7.04
C PHE A 41 23.95 35.44 7.03
N GLY A 42 24.64 34.35 6.66
CA GLY A 42 26.05 34.05 7.00
C GLY A 42 26.30 33.54 8.43
N ILE A 43 25.69 34.14 9.47
CA ILE A 43 26.13 33.99 10.87
C ILE A 43 25.37 32.94 11.70
N GLY A 44 26.06 31.88 12.12
CA GLY A 44 25.51 30.81 12.95
C GLY A 44 25.63 31.01 14.46
N ASN A 45 24.52 31.21 15.17
CA ASN A 45 24.47 31.39 16.63
C ASN A 45 24.71 30.10 17.47
N GLY A 46 25.50 29.15 16.97
CA GLY A 46 26.13 28.07 17.75
C GLY A 46 25.31 26.83 18.16
N ASN A 47 24.07 26.65 17.68
CA ASN A 47 23.12 25.76 18.38
C ASN A 47 22.09 24.97 17.49
N GLY A 48 22.29 24.87 16.18
CA GLY A 48 21.28 24.34 15.23
C GLY A 48 20.19 25.38 14.90
N CYS A 49 20.29 25.97 13.70
CA CYS A 49 19.50 27.04 13.03
C CYS A 49 20.29 27.47 11.77
N THR A 50 20.89 26.53 11.03
CA THR A 50 21.79 26.82 9.89
C THR A 50 21.17 27.63 8.77
N SER A 51 21.24 28.97 8.74
CA SER A 51 20.75 29.75 7.59
C SER A 51 21.72 29.86 6.41
N ASN A 52 21.29 30.55 5.37
CA ASN A 52 22.15 31.07 4.29
C ASN A 52 21.85 32.57 4.16
N LEU A 53 22.70 33.29 3.42
CA LEU A 53 22.48 34.70 3.04
C LEU A 53 21.08 35.00 2.45
N THR A 54 20.34 33.95 2.07
CA THR A 54 18.92 34.01 1.75
C THR A 54 18.08 32.83 2.30
N SER A 55 18.60 31.82 3.02
CA SER A 55 17.77 30.65 3.42
C SER A 55 17.84 30.03 4.82
N ILE A 56 18.73 29.07 5.08
CA ILE A 56 18.38 27.83 5.83
C ILE A 56 18.01 27.96 7.38
N ALA A 57 17.80 26.90 8.16
CA ALA A 57 17.80 26.77 9.62
C ALA A 57 17.66 25.26 10.04
N ILE A 58 17.75 24.97 11.35
CA ILE A 58 17.77 23.72 12.15
C ILE A 58 17.32 24.12 13.59
N GLY A 59 16.91 23.25 14.50
CA GLY A 59 16.58 23.65 15.89
C GLY A 59 16.76 22.45 16.83
N ILE A 60 17.28 22.64 18.05
CA ILE A 60 17.67 21.52 18.92
C ILE A 60 17.22 21.73 20.38
N GLY A 61 16.65 20.69 21.00
CA GLY A 61 16.08 20.71 22.36
C GLY A 61 14.55 20.59 22.36
N ASN A 62 13.92 20.20 23.48
CA ASN A 62 12.45 20.10 23.52
C ASN A 62 11.79 21.43 23.17
N GLY A 63 10.87 21.40 22.20
CA GLY A 63 10.21 22.59 21.67
C GLY A 63 11.07 23.44 20.73
N ALA A 64 12.27 23.01 20.32
CA ALA A 64 13.19 23.86 19.56
C ALA A 64 12.84 23.98 18.07
N VAL A 65 13.10 25.16 17.51
CA VAL A 65 12.41 25.62 16.29
C VAL A 65 13.36 25.98 15.16
N ALA A 66 12.93 25.81 13.91
CA ALA A 66 13.61 26.41 12.78
C ALA A 66 12.79 26.70 11.54
N ASN A 67 13.39 27.52 10.69
CA ASN A 67 12.84 27.96 9.43
C ASN A 67 13.95 28.21 8.40
N SER A 68 13.98 27.44 7.30
CA SER A 68 14.92 27.62 6.21
C SER A 68 14.16 28.00 4.95
N SER A 69 14.46 29.18 4.42
CA SER A 69 13.52 29.82 3.50
C SER A 69 14.16 30.95 2.71
N THR A 70 14.05 30.92 1.36
CA THR A 70 14.15 32.05 0.41
C THR A 70 15.45 32.40 -0.34
N THR A 71 16.40 31.46 -0.51
CA THR A 71 17.25 31.49 -1.74
C THR A 71 16.34 31.07 -2.92
N PHE A 72 16.92 30.66 -4.05
CA PHE A 72 16.26 29.60 -4.86
C PHE A 72 16.22 28.25 -4.09
N PHE A 73 16.67 28.26 -2.82
CA PHE A 73 16.85 27.18 -1.85
C PHE A 73 16.25 27.52 -0.46
N GLY A 74 15.91 26.49 0.32
CA GLY A 74 15.02 26.52 1.50
C GLY A 74 14.55 25.09 1.85
N GLY A 75 14.15 24.83 3.09
CA GLY A 75 14.58 23.63 3.87
C GLY A 75 14.20 23.76 5.37
N ALA A 76 14.83 23.00 6.30
CA ALA A 76 14.91 23.13 7.79
C ALA A 76 14.70 21.85 8.61
N ILE A 77 15.07 21.91 9.90
CA ILE A 77 15.05 20.82 10.89
C ILE A 77 14.74 21.42 12.27
N GLY A 78 14.24 20.67 13.27
CA GLY A 78 13.81 21.22 14.57
C GLY A 78 13.37 20.09 15.50
N ILE A 79 14.09 19.89 16.63
CA ILE A 79 14.31 18.57 17.22
C ILE A 79 14.09 18.49 18.74
N GLY A 80 13.04 17.76 19.17
CA GLY A 80 12.78 17.34 20.56
C GLY A 80 11.35 17.68 21.05
N ASN A 81 10.67 16.80 21.80
CA ASN A 81 9.24 16.86 22.19
C ASN A 81 8.58 18.26 22.08
N GLY A 82 7.73 18.44 21.06
CA GLY A 82 7.09 19.70 20.68
C GLY A 82 7.86 20.60 19.70
N ALA A 83 8.99 20.14 19.15
CA ALA A 83 9.88 20.94 18.31
C ALA A 83 9.36 21.17 16.90
N VAL A 84 9.68 22.32 16.30
CA VAL A 84 9.11 22.78 15.03
C VAL A 84 10.17 23.06 13.94
N ALA A 85 9.91 22.79 12.68
CA ALA A 85 10.83 23.15 11.60
C ALA A 85 10.15 23.54 10.29
N ASN A 86 10.93 23.68 9.22
CA ASN A 86 10.44 24.05 7.90
C ASN A 86 11.13 23.22 6.77
N SER A 87 10.69 23.35 5.50
CA SER A 87 11.34 22.84 4.28
C SER A 87 11.19 23.80 3.10
N SER A 88 10.74 25.02 3.36
CA SER A 88 10.01 25.86 2.42
C SER A 88 10.90 26.75 1.56
N THR A 89 10.35 27.16 0.41
CA THR A 89 10.87 28.28 -0.39
C THR A 89 12.36 28.23 -0.75
N THR A 90 12.83 27.01 -1.08
CA THR A 90 13.54 26.73 -2.34
C THR A 90 12.59 27.15 -3.54
N PHE A 91 12.88 27.00 -4.85
CA PHE A 91 11.83 27.11 -5.93
C PHE A 91 10.94 25.82 -6.02
N PHE A 92 10.47 25.43 -4.84
CA PHE A 92 10.55 24.08 -4.24
C PHE A 92 10.02 24.31 -2.77
N GLY A 93 9.81 23.30 -1.90
CA GLY A 93 9.46 23.59 -0.49
C GLY A 93 9.10 22.41 0.45
N GLY A 94 8.51 22.70 1.61
CA GLY A 94 8.04 21.74 2.63
C GLY A 94 7.96 22.36 4.05
N ALA A 95 7.82 21.55 5.12
CA ALA A 95 8.19 21.89 6.51
C ALA A 95 9.22 20.87 7.13
N ILE A 96 9.43 20.80 8.45
CA ILE A 96 9.84 19.60 9.24
C ILE A 96 9.38 19.87 10.69
N ALA A 97 9.57 18.97 11.68
CA ALA A 97 9.43 19.16 13.14
C ALA A 97 9.50 17.79 13.85
N PHE A 98 9.66 17.69 15.19
CA PHE A 98 9.96 16.40 15.85
C PHE A 98 9.61 16.28 17.36
N GLY A 99 9.46 15.03 17.82
CA GLY A 99 9.27 14.63 19.22
C GLY A 99 8.11 13.66 19.49
N ASN A 100 7.67 13.54 20.74
CA ASN A 100 6.23 13.59 20.98
C ASN A 100 5.76 14.97 20.46
N TYR A 101 4.68 15.02 19.69
CA TYR A 101 4.28 16.19 18.88
C TYR A 101 5.30 16.57 17.76
N ALA A 102 5.39 15.78 16.68
CA ALA A 102 6.50 15.74 15.68
C ALA A 102 6.22 16.16 14.21
N SER A 103 6.16 17.45 13.90
CA SER A 103 5.71 17.96 12.58
C SER A 103 6.59 17.76 11.31
N ALA A 104 7.38 16.67 11.22
CA ALA A 104 8.28 16.32 10.10
C ALA A 104 7.60 16.40 8.72
N ALA A 105 8.33 16.84 7.69
CA ALA A 105 7.66 17.48 6.56
C ALA A 105 8.56 17.72 5.30
N ALA A 106 9.55 16.86 5.01
CA ALA A 106 10.69 17.17 4.11
C ALA A 106 10.36 17.49 2.63
N ALA A 107 11.30 18.22 1.98
CA ALA A 107 11.33 18.81 0.63
C ALA A 107 11.71 17.93 -0.58
N ALA A 108 11.05 18.18 -1.71
CA ALA A 108 11.63 18.93 -2.84
C ALA A 108 13.17 18.92 -3.00
N SER A 109 13.67 18.10 -3.94
CA SER A 109 15.10 17.91 -4.21
C SER A 109 15.56 18.34 -5.61
N THR A 110 14.65 18.77 -6.49
CA THR A 110 14.95 19.18 -7.88
C THR A 110 14.18 20.44 -8.29
N ALA A 111 14.72 21.12 -9.32
CA ALA A 111 14.41 22.48 -9.81
C ALA A 111 12.94 22.82 -10.20
N PHE A 112 12.01 21.91 -9.96
CA PHE A 112 10.62 21.98 -10.40
C PHE A 112 9.61 21.80 -9.25
N SER A 113 10.04 21.77 -8.00
CA SER A 113 9.17 21.42 -6.86
C SER A 113 8.32 22.61 -6.35
N LEU A 114 8.02 23.54 -7.25
CA LEU A 114 7.47 24.87 -6.96
C LEU A 114 6.26 24.79 -6.03
N LEU A 115 6.40 25.32 -4.80
CA LEU A 115 5.34 25.35 -3.78
C LEU A 115 4.95 23.98 -3.17
N SER A 116 5.92 23.08 -2.98
CA SER A 116 5.79 21.99 -1.99
C SER A 116 5.60 22.57 -0.56
N PHE A 117 4.74 21.94 0.24
CA PHE A 117 4.46 22.25 1.65
C PHE A 117 4.15 20.96 2.42
N THR A 118 4.30 20.98 3.74
CA THR A 118 4.11 19.74 4.52
C THR A 118 4.03 20.06 6.03
N ILE A 119 3.40 19.22 6.87
CA ILE A 119 3.27 19.39 8.35
C ILE A 119 3.01 18.02 9.00
N ALA A 120 3.36 17.74 10.26
CA ALA A 120 2.97 16.48 10.95
C ALA A 120 2.67 16.57 12.48
N LEU A 121 1.61 17.22 12.92
CA LEU A 121 1.37 17.47 14.35
C LEU A 121 1.17 16.16 15.14
N GLY A 122 1.65 16.02 16.38
CA GLY A 122 1.29 14.87 17.25
C GLY A 122 2.34 13.76 17.43
N ASP A 123 2.08 12.86 18.36
CA ASP A 123 3.02 11.82 18.81
C ASP A 123 3.27 10.81 17.69
N ASN A 124 4.54 10.56 17.35
CA ASN A 124 4.96 9.70 16.22
C ASN A 124 4.41 10.12 14.84
N ALA A 125 3.97 11.37 14.68
CA ALA A 125 3.56 11.92 13.39
C ALA A 125 4.78 12.19 12.48
N LYS A 126 4.60 12.04 11.15
CA LYS A 126 5.57 12.39 10.10
C LYS A 126 4.84 12.78 8.81
N ALA A 127 5.42 13.65 8.00
CA ALA A 127 4.94 13.93 6.65
C ALA A 127 6.10 14.25 5.70
N LEU A 128 5.89 14.13 4.38
CA LEU A 128 6.92 14.30 3.34
C LEU A 128 6.31 14.82 2.03
N ALA A 129 6.80 15.95 1.51
CA ALA A 129 6.46 16.46 0.19
C ALA A 129 7.66 16.22 -0.74
N PHE A 130 7.65 15.06 -1.39
CA PHE A 130 8.59 14.73 -2.46
C PHE A 130 8.43 15.74 -3.63
N PRO A 131 9.37 15.80 -4.60
CA PRO A 131 9.37 16.82 -5.65
C PRO A 131 7.99 17.05 -6.28
N SER A 132 7.46 18.26 -6.07
CA SER A 132 6.04 18.52 -6.31
C SER A 132 5.69 19.97 -6.60
N ILE A 133 4.90 20.20 -7.64
CA ILE A 133 4.37 21.53 -7.96
C ILE A 133 3.07 21.74 -7.17
N LEU A 134 3.00 22.71 -6.26
CA LEU A 134 1.82 22.99 -5.41
C LEU A 134 1.27 21.72 -4.72
N SER A 135 2.05 21.03 -3.89
CA SER A 135 1.54 19.88 -3.13
C SER A 135 1.77 20.02 -1.63
N MET A 136 0.82 19.50 -0.84
CA MET A 136 0.77 19.64 0.62
C MET A 136 0.49 18.30 1.30
N ALA A 137 1.41 17.81 2.14
CA ALA A 137 1.20 16.61 2.97
C ALA A 137 1.11 16.98 4.45
N VAL A 138 0.00 16.66 5.11
CA VAL A 138 -0.27 17.01 6.52
C VAL A 138 -0.55 15.74 7.31
N GLN A 139 0.19 15.47 8.36
CA GLN A 139 -0.11 14.41 9.31
C GLN A 139 -0.58 14.99 10.65
N VAL A 140 -1.43 14.26 11.35
CA VAL A 140 -1.85 14.53 12.73
C VAL A 140 -1.88 13.20 13.50
N GLY A 141 -1.27 13.13 14.68
CA GLY A 141 -1.09 11.90 15.46
C GLY A 141 -0.18 10.87 14.78
N GLU A 142 -0.03 9.71 15.42
CA GLU A 142 0.83 8.58 15.03
C GLU A 142 0.69 8.28 13.53
N GLY A 143 1.76 8.52 12.75
CA GLY A 143 1.51 8.98 11.39
C GLY A 143 2.67 9.03 10.39
N VAL A 144 2.31 8.91 9.11
CA VAL A 144 3.13 9.22 7.93
C VAL A 144 2.18 9.70 6.82
N THR A 145 2.33 10.94 6.34
CA THR A 145 1.56 11.48 5.21
C THR A 145 2.47 11.98 4.09
N THR A 146 2.18 11.66 2.82
CA THR A 146 3.10 11.88 1.70
C THR A 146 2.45 12.52 0.46
N THR A 147 3.20 13.37 -0.25
CA THR A 147 2.81 13.91 -1.57
C THR A 147 3.94 13.84 -2.58
N LEU A 148 3.60 13.63 -3.87
CA LEU A 148 4.55 13.51 -4.99
C LEU A 148 3.90 13.97 -6.31
N GLY A 149 4.55 14.87 -7.08
CA GLY A 149 4.01 15.38 -8.35
C GLY A 149 3.24 16.70 -8.22
N ALA A 150 2.32 17.04 -9.13
CA ALA A 150 1.63 18.34 -9.11
C ALA A 150 0.28 18.32 -8.35
N LEU A 151 -0.09 19.42 -7.68
CA LEU A 151 -1.44 19.67 -7.14
C LEU A 151 -1.96 18.60 -6.16
N ASN A 152 -1.08 17.89 -5.44
CA ASN A 152 -1.47 16.80 -4.55
C ASN A 152 -1.72 17.33 -3.12
N TYR A 153 -2.85 16.96 -2.54
CA TYR A 153 -3.13 17.16 -1.13
C TYR A 153 -3.25 15.81 -0.42
N ALA A 154 -2.55 15.67 0.71
CA ALA A 154 -2.65 14.52 1.58
C ALA A 154 -2.81 15.00 3.03
N LEU A 155 -3.78 14.45 3.75
CA LEU A 155 -4.08 14.74 5.15
C LEU A 155 -4.29 13.41 5.90
N GLY A 156 -3.32 12.96 6.66
CA GLY A 156 -3.47 11.84 7.59
C GLY A 156 -3.80 12.33 8.99
N ILE A 157 -4.81 11.75 9.63
CA ILE A 157 -5.15 11.97 11.03
C ILE A 157 -5.29 10.60 11.69
N SER A 158 -4.61 10.39 12.82
CA SER A 158 -4.64 9.15 13.59
C SER A 158 -5.33 9.34 14.93
N THR A 159 -6.17 8.39 15.31
CA THR A 159 -6.84 8.29 16.61
C THR A 159 -6.16 7.25 17.54
N GLY A 160 -4.97 6.79 17.15
CA GLY A 160 -4.26 5.62 17.67
C GLY A 160 -3.89 4.71 16.49
N GLY A 161 -2.65 4.23 16.45
CA GLY A 161 -2.09 3.51 15.30
C GLY A 161 -2.99 2.40 14.74
N THR A 162 -3.10 2.25 13.43
CA THR A 162 -2.09 2.55 12.40
C THR A 162 -2.41 3.74 11.48
N GLN A 163 -1.45 4.06 10.60
CA GLN A 163 -1.53 5.11 9.57
C GLN A 163 -1.15 4.59 8.18
N THR A 164 -1.41 5.39 7.14
CA THR A 164 -0.37 6.00 6.26
C THR A 164 -1.09 6.62 5.08
N THR A 165 -0.93 7.93 4.84
CA THR A 165 -1.62 8.64 3.77
C THR A 165 -0.65 9.03 2.66
N GLY A 166 -1.05 8.93 1.38
CA GLY A 166 -0.18 9.26 0.25
C GLY A 166 -0.91 9.64 -1.02
N ALA A 167 -0.44 10.70 -1.69
CA ALA A 167 -1.00 11.21 -2.94
C ALA A 167 0.10 11.45 -3.99
N ALA A 168 0.02 10.77 -5.14
CA ALA A 168 1.06 10.72 -6.16
C ALA A 168 0.53 10.96 -7.58
N GLY A 169 0.99 12.02 -8.24
CA GLY A 169 0.66 12.35 -9.63
C GLY A 169 0.17 13.79 -9.80
N ILE A 170 -1.00 14.03 -10.39
CA ILE A 170 -1.51 15.38 -10.71
C ILE A 170 -2.92 15.64 -10.16
N GLY A 171 -3.07 16.45 -9.12
CA GLY A 171 -4.38 16.88 -8.62
C GLY A 171 -5.07 15.88 -7.69
N ASN A 172 -4.30 15.02 -7.00
CA ASN A 172 -4.86 13.97 -6.14
C ASN A 172 -5.13 14.50 -4.73
N VAL A 173 -6.28 14.15 -4.15
CA VAL A 173 -6.70 14.50 -2.79
C VAL A 173 -6.81 13.23 -1.94
N SER A 174 -6.21 13.21 -0.75
CA SER A 174 -6.24 12.07 0.18
C SER A 174 -6.47 12.53 1.60
N VAL A 175 -7.48 12.00 2.30
CA VAL A 175 -7.84 12.38 3.67
C VAL A 175 -8.14 11.13 4.51
N GLN A 176 -7.37 10.89 5.57
CA GLN A 176 -7.54 9.77 6.50
C GLN A 176 -7.86 10.27 7.90
N TYR A 177 -8.73 9.54 8.60
CA TYR A 177 -9.07 9.73 10.00
C TYR A 177 -9.25 8.35 10.69
N GLY A 178 -8.12 7.80 11.17
CA GLY A 178 -8.00 6.53 11.89
C GLY A 178 -8.34 5.26 11.10
N PRO A 179 -7.90 4.08 11.58
CA PRO A 179 -6.56 3.50 11.40
C PRO A 179 -6.09 3.41 9.91
N GLY A 180 -5.02 2.68 9.62
CA GLY A 180 -4.11 3.05 8.53
C GLY A 180 -4.14 2.25 7.23
N ASN A 181 -4.56 2.89 6.13
CA ASN A 181 -3.78 3.13 4.89
C ASN A 181 -4.63 3.88 3.83
N ILE A 182 -4.10 4.94 3.21
CA ILE A 182 -4.65 5.58 2.00
C ILE A 182 -3.51 5.85 1.02
N VAL A 183 -3.63 5.33 -0.20
CA VAL A 183 -2.66 5.54 -1.31
C VAL A 183 -3.41 5.92 -2.57
N ASN A 184 -3.12 7.10 -3.11
CA ASN A 184 -3.81 7.67 -4.25
C ASN A 184 -2.81 7.97 -5.38
N ILE A 185 -2.99 7.35 -6.55
CA ILE A 185 -2.01 7.35 -7.65
C ILE A 185 -2.69 7.69 -9.00
N GLY A 186 -2.25 8.78 -9.63
CA GLY A 186 -2.70 9.16 -10.97
C GLY A 186 -3.06 10.64 -11.06
N SER A 187 -4.26 10.98 -11.56
CA SER A 187 -4.69 12.38 -11.67
C SER A 187 -6.14 12.62 -11.27
N MET A 188 -6.41 13.79 -10.69
CA MET A 188 -7.74 14.27 -10.28
C MET A 188 -8.50 13.33 -9.32
N ASN A 189 -7.81 12.43 -8.64
CA ASN A 189 -8.41 11.38 -7.83
C ASN A 189 -8.71 11.85 -6.39
N PHE A 190 -9.80 11.39 -5.78
CA PHE A 190 -10.20 11.74 -4.41
C PHE A 190 -10.30 10.50 -3.52
N ALA A 191 -9.57 10.46 -2.41
CA ALA A 191 -9.59 9.39 -1.41
C ALA A 191 -9.92 9.94 -0.03
N PHE A 192 -10.91 9.36 0.66
CA PHE A 192 -11.40 9.85 1.96
C PHE A 192 -11.80 8.68 2.85
N GLY A 193 -11.25 8.60 4.06
CA GLY A 193 -11.51 7.51 5.01
C GLY A 193 -11.70 8.00 6.44
N ILE A 194 -12.85 7.68 7.03
CA ILE A 194 -13.18 7.88 8.44
C ILE A 194 -13.44 6.52 9.08
N ASN A 195 -12.58 6.12 10.02
CA ASN A 195 -12.79 4.96 10.89
C ASN A 195 -12.27 5.28 12.32
N PRO A 196 -13.05 6.01 13.16
CA PRO A 196 -12.60 6.55 14.44
C PRO A 196 -12.17 5.52 15.49
N GLY A 197 -12.72 4.31 15.44
CA GLY A 197 -12.59 3.28 16.49
C GLY A 197 -12.57 1.85 15.98
N GLY A 198 -12.13 1.67 14.74
CA GLY A 198 -11.88 0.35 14.14
C GLY A 198 -10.42 -0.07 14.21
N THR A 199 -10.07 -1.18 13.55
CA THR A 199 -8.71 -1.77 13.64
C THR A 199 -7.88 -1.69 12.37
N THR A 200 -8.51 -1.59 11.20
CA THR A 200 -7.84 -1.47 9.90
C THR A 200 -8.61 -0.58 8.92
N GLN A 201 -7.91 -0.06 7.92
CA GLN A 201 -8.46 0.70 6.79
C GLN A 201 -7.49 0.51 5.61
N SER A 202 -7.99 0.41 4.38
CA SER A 202 -7.13 0.49 3.19
C SER A 202 -7.89 1.09 2.03
N ILE A 203 -7.42 2.22 1.50
CA ILE A 203 -8.03 2.92 0.36
C ILE A 203 -6.97 3.13 -0.72
N THR A 204 -7.07 2.39 -1.82
CA THR A 204 -6.21 2.54 -2.99
C THR A 204 -6.99 3.18 -4.14
N VAL A 205 -6.57 4.37 -4.58
CA VAL A 205 -7.17 5.05 -5.75
C VAL A 205 -6.16 5.14 -6.88
N GLY A 206 -6.63 4.92 -8.10
CA GLY A 206 -5.83 4.72 -9.30
C GLY A 206 -6.47 5.32 -10.55
N GLY A 207 -5.63 5.93 -11.40
CA GLY A 207 -6.03 6.38 -12.74
C GLY A 207 -6.45 7.85 -12.78
N LEU A 208 -7.55 8.17 -13.48
CA LEU A 208 -7.99 9.54 -13.77
C LEU A 208 -9.39 9.80 -13.19
N GLY A 209 -9.52 10.75 -12.27
CA GLY A 209 -10.80 11.19 -11.73
C GLY A 209 -11.52 10.13 -10.87
N SER A 210 -10.79 9.16 -10.35
CA SER A 210 -11.32 8.08 -9.51
C SER A 210 -11.58 8.55 -8.07
N LEU A 211 -12.55 7.92 -7.42
CA LEU A 211 -13.10 8.31 -6.11
C LEU A 211 -13.05 7.12 -5.15
N ALA A 212 -12.66 7.30 -3.90
CA ALA A 212 -12.95 6.31 -2.87
C ALA A 212 -13.30 6.93 -1.52
N LEU A 213 -14.37 6.40 -0.90
CA LEU A 213 -15.00 6.93 0.30
C LEU A 213 -15.24 5.80 1.31
N ASN A 214 -14.55 5.77 2.45
CA ASN A 214 -14.91 4.92 3.59
C ASN A 214 -15.54 5.79 4.68
N LEU A 215 -16.86 5.80 4.79
CA LEU A 215 -17.62 6.62 5.73
C LEU A 215 -18.09 5.76 6.90
N LEU A 216 -17.42 5.88 8.06
CA LEU A 216 -17.73 5.14 9.29
C LEU A 216 -17.63 3.61 9.14
N GLY A 217 -16.82 3.13 8.19
CA GLY A 217 -16.62 1.71 7.90
C GLY A 217 -15.38 1.14 8.56
N ASP A 218 -15.49 -0.05 9.14
CA ASP A 218 -14.38 -0.74 9.82
C ASP A 218 -13.74 -1.79 8.89
N ALA A 219 -12.43 -2.02 9.06
CA ALA A 219 -11.67 -3.06 8.39
C ALA A 219 -11.92 -3.21 6.87
N SER A 220 -12.16 -2.08 6.20
CA SER A 220 -12.63 -2.05 4.81
C SER A 220 -11.49 -1.77 3.82
N THR A 221 -11.51 -2.49 2.71
CA THR A 221 -10.58 -2.37 1.58
C THR A 221 -11.32 -1.79 0.38
N LEU A 222 -10.99 -0.56 0.02
CA LEU A 222 -11.51 0.14 -1.15
C LEU A 222 -10.45 0.24 -2.23
N ILE A 223 -10.78 -0.16 -3.45
CA ILE A 223 -9.91 -0.06 -4.62
C ILE A 223 -10.71 0.58 -5.76
N ALA A 224 -10.30 1.75 -6.24
CA ALA A 224 -10.90 2.40 -7.40
C ALA A 224 -9.82 2.67 -8.45
N GLN A 225 -9.75 1.85 -9.50
CA GLN A 225 -8.69 1.91 -10.53
C GLN A 225 -9.31 2.07 -11.92
N GLY A 226 -9.19 3.26 -12.51
CA GLY A 226 -9.87 3.50 -13.78
C GLY A 226 -9.92 4.94 -14.25
N ILE A 227 -10.94 5.25 -15.04
CA ILE A 227 -11.29 6.59 -15.50
C ILE A 227 -12.68 6.91 -14.96
N PHE A 228 -12.80 7.87 -14.04
CA PHE A 228 -14.03 8.20 -13.32
C PHE A 228 -14.68 7.00 -12.59
N SER A 229 -13.87 6.15 -11.94
CA SER A 229 -14.36 4.99 -11.17
C SER A 229 -14.50 5.31 -9.69
N SER A 230 -15.53 4.80 -8.99
CA SER A 230 -15.70 5.01 -7.54
C SER A 230 -15.80 3.74 -6.69
N GLY A 231 -15.19 3.75 -5.51
CA GLY A 231 -15.31 2.72 -4.48
C GLY A 231 -15.83 3.32 -3.17
N VAL A 232 -17.08 3.07 -2.80
CA VAL A 232 -17.75 3.68 -1.64
C VAL A 232 -18.16 2.61 -0.64
N ASN A 233 -17.91 2.85 0.64
CA ASN A 233 -18.51 2.14 1.75
C ASN A 233 -19.10 3.14 2.75
N VAL A 234 -20.36 2.92 3.14
CA VAL A 234 -21.06 3.69 4.17
C VAL A 234 -21.49 2.72 5.28
N MET A 235 -20.93 2.90 6.48
CA MET A 235 -21.29 2.18 7.71
C MET A 235 -21.16 0.64 7.67
N GLY A 236 -20.46 0.06 6.68
CA GLY A 236 -20.21 -1.38 6.61
C GLY A 236 -18.85 -1.79 7.20
N LYS A 237 -18.78 -2.96 7.83
CA LYS A 237 -17.53 -3.58 8.31
C LYS A 237 -17.01 -4.67 7.37
N HIS A 238 -15.69 -4.89 7.33
CA HIS A 238 -15.02 -5.89 6.48
C HIS A 238 -15.37 -5.79 4.98
N VAL A 239 -15.66 -4.59 4.48
CA VAL A 239 -16.13 -4.41 3.10
C VAL A 239 -14.95 -4.40 2.14
N MET A 240 -14.98 -5.29 1.15
CA MET A 240 -14.08 -5.27 -0.01
C MET A 240 -14.85 -4.69 -1.20
N ALA A 241 -14.65 -3.40 -1.52
CA ALA A 241 -15.25 -2.78 -2.71
C ALA A 241 -14.18 -2.41 -3.74
N VAL A 242 -14.23 -3.06 -4.91
CA VAL A 242 -13.29 -2.89 -6.02
C VAL A 242 -14.03 -2.37 -7.25
N ALA A 243 -13.54 -1.29 -7.85
CA ALA A 243 -14.07 -0.70 -9.06
C ALA A 243 -12.97 -0.55 -10.12
N GLU A 244 -12.98 -1.43 -11.11
CA GLU A 244 -12.08 -1.40 -12.28
C GLU A 244 -12.85 -0.99 -13.53
N GLY A 245 -12.39 0.03 -14.27
CA GLY A 245 -12.94 0.38 -15.59
C GLY A 245 -13.09 1.88 -15.89
N VAL A 246 -14.03 2.21 -16.78
CA VAL A 246 -14.47 3.58 -17.08
C VAL A 246 -15.84 3.79 -16.44
N LEU A 247 -16.10 4.93 -15.79
CA LEU A 247 -17.39 5.28 -15.16
C LEU A 247 -17.94 4.17 -14.22
N SER A 248 -17.04 3.43 -13.57
CA SER A 248 -17.35 2.15 -12.91
C SER A 248 -17.42 2.30 -11.40
N ASN A 249 -18.49 1.82 -10.76
CA ASN A 249 -18.83 2.18 -9.37
C ASN A 249 -19.10 0.93 -8.52
N ALA A 250 -18.44 0.80 -7.37
CA ALA A 250 -18.65 -0.23 -6.36
C ALA A 250 -19.10 0.42 -5.04
N ILE A 251 -20.35 0.23 -4.63
CA ILE A 251 -20.98 0.99 -3.54
C ILE A 251 -21.61 0.04 -2.51
N ASN A 252 -21.10 0.05 -1.27
CA ASN A 252 -21.74 -0.54 -0.10
C ASN A 252 -22.47 0.53 0.72
N TYR A 253 -23.76 0.31 0.99
CA TYR A 253 -24.55 1.13 1.89
C TYR A 253 -25.14 0.25 3.01
N MET A 254 -24.49 0.31 4.17
CA MET A 254 -24.73 -0.52 5.35
C MET A 254 -24.47 -2.03 5.13
N GLY A 255 -24.39 -2.78 6.24
CA GLY A 255 -24.12 -4.22 6.23
C GLY A 255 -22.64 -4.59 6.10
N ASN A 256 -22.31 -5.80 6.58
CA ASN A 256 -20.93 -6.22 6.84
C ASN A 256 -20.46 -7.34 5.89
N ASP A 257 -19.15 -7.59 5.84
CA ASP A 257 -18.53 -8.75 5.18
C ASP A 257 -18.83 -8.83 3.66
N ASN A 258 -19.15 -7.67 3.06
CA ASN A 258 -19.60 -7.56 1.68
C ASN A 258 -18.43 -7.46 0.70
N LYS A 259 -18.53 -8.22 -0.40
CA LYS A 259 -17.55 -8.27 -1.49
C LYS A 259 -18.16 -7.73 -2.77
N ILE A 260 -17.88 -6.48 -3.07
CA ILE A 260 -18.38 -5.74 -4.22
C ILE A 260 -17.25 -5.60 -5.24
N THR A 261 -17.48 -5.97 -6.50
CA THR A 261 -16.43 -5.97 -7.51
C THR A 261 -16.99 -5.63 -8.89
N VAL A 262 -16.68 -4.45 -9.41
CA VAL A 262 -16.71 -4.19 -10.84
C VAL A 262 -15.38 -4.66 -11.42
N TRP A 263 -15.39 -5.65 -12.31
CA TRP A 263 -14.17 -6.30 -12.81
C TRP A 263 -14.08 -6.29 -14.34
N GLY A 264 -12.87 -6.08 -14.84
CA GLY A 264 -12.53 -6.32 -16.25
C GLY A 264 -11.47 -5.40 -16.80
N SER A 265 -10.82 -5.86 -17.88
CA SER A 265 -9.78 -5.09 -18.57
C SER A 265 -10.35 -3.82 -19.20
N LEU A 266 -9.73 -2.66 -18.90
CA LEU A 266 -9.86 -1.46 -19.73
C LEU A 266 -9.57 -1.81 -21.20
N PRO A 267 -10.36 -1.30 -22.18
CA PRO A 267 -11.49 -0.38 -22.05
C PRO A 267 -12.87 -1.05 -21.88
N ASN A 268 -12.95 -2.38 -21.84
CA ASN A 268 -14.19 -3.14 -22.01
C ASN A 268 -15.22 -2.89 -20.89
N THR A 269 -14.76 -2.68 -19.66
CA THR A 269 -15.59 -2.30 -18.52
C THR A 269 -15.90 -0.81 -18.58
N THR A 270 -17.11 -0.45 -19.00
CA THR A 270 -17.56 0.95 -19.12
C THR A 270 -18.96 1.12 -18.54
N ALA A 271 -19.15 2.11 -17.66
CA ALA A 271 -20.43 2.42 -16.99
C ALA A 271 -21.03 1.21 -16.21
N SER A 272 -20.16 0.40 -15.59
CA SER A 272 -20.56 -0.81 -14.86
C SER A 272 -20.63 -0.56 -13.36
N TRP A 273 -21.74 -0.95 -12.72
CA TRP A 273 -22.05 -0.57 -11.34
C TRP A 273 -22.44 -1.77 -10.49
N ALA A 274 -21.86 -1.88 -9.30
CA ALA A 274 -22.11 -2.93 -8.33
C ALA A 274 -22.52 -2.30 -7.00
N PHE A 275 -23.75 -2.57 -6.55
CA PHE A 275 -24.35 -2.00 -5.35
C PHE A 275 -24.70 -3.09 -4.34
N ASN A 276 -24.37 -2.87 -3.07
CA ASN A 276 -24.96 -3.59 -1.94
C ASN A 276 -25.67 -2.60 -1.02
N LEU A 277 -26.93 -2.86 -0.71
CA LEU A 277 -27.81 -1.97 0.04
C LEU A 277 -28.46 -2.77 1.18
N PHE A 278 -28.16 -2.42 2.44
CA PHE A 278 -28.79 -2.99 3.63
C PHE A 278 -28.69 -4.54 3.75
N GLY A 279 -27.53 -5.12 3.43
CA GLY A 279 -27.33 -6.57 3.43
C GLY A 279 -25.90 -6.99 3.75
N SER A 280 -25.67 -8.20 4.26
CA SER A 280 -24.37 -8.66 4.78
C SER A 280 -23.88 -9.98 4.17
N GLY A 281 -22.57 -10.14 4.05
CA GLY A 281 -21.93 -11.32 3.44
C GLY A 281 -22.16 -11.45 1.94
N ASN A 282 -22.65 -10.40 1.27
CA ASN A 282 -23.05 -10.46 -0.13
C ASN A 282 -21.84 -10.35 -1.08
N THR A 283 -21.85 -11.16 -2.13
CA THR A 283 -20.90 -11.06 -3.25
C THR A 283 -21.60 -10.45 -4.47
N VAL A 284 -21.35 -9.17 -4.73
CA VAL A 284 -21.94 -8.41 -5.84
C VAL A 284 -20.89 -8.16 -6.92
N LYS A 285 -21.13 -8.62 -8.16
CA LYS A 285 -20.17 -8.52 -9.27
C LYS A 285 -20.79 -7.95 -10.54
N ALA A 286 -20.30 -6.79 -10.98
CA ALA A 286 -20.53 -6.28 -12.34
C ALA A 286 -19.33 -6.60 -13.22
N GLY A 287 -19.56 -7.08 -14.44
CA GLY A 287 -18.52 -7.63 -15.31
C GLY A 287 -18.06 -6.75 -16.48
N PRO A 288 -17.25 -7.32 -17.38
CA PRO A 288 -16.45 -6.61 -18.40
C PRO A 288 -17.25 -6.19 -19.65
N GLY A 289 -18.53 -5.86 -19.48
CA GLY A 289 -19.38 -5.35 -20.56
C GLY A 289 -19.78 -3.90 -20.30
N PRO A 290 -20.14 -3.13 -21.34
CA PRO A 290 -20.73 -1.81 -21.15
C PRO A 290 -22.08 -1.92 -20.42
N PHE A 291 -22.33 -1.03 -19.44
CA PHE A 291 -23.58 -0.98 -18.67
C PHE A 291 -23.95 -2.30 -17.96
N ALA A 292 -23.00 -2.98 -17.33
CA ALA A 292 -23.29 -4.11 -16.45
C ALA A 292 -23.67 -3.61 -15.05
N VAL A 293 -24.93 -3.79 -14.62
CA VAL A 293 -25.43 -3.33 -13.32
C VAL A 293 -25.84 -4.51 -12.45
N ALA A 294 -25.24 -4.62 -11.26
CA ALA A 294 -25.55 -5.63 -10.24
C ALA A 294 -25.96 -4.96 -8.92
N VAL A 295 -27.10 -5.36 -8.34
CA VAL A 295 -27.64 -4.81 -7.09
C VAL A 295 -28.03 -5.95 -6.15
N SER A 296 -27.56 -5.91 -4.91
CA SER A 296 -28.17 -6.62 -3.78
C SER A 296 -28.86 -5.60 -2.86
N PHE A 297 -30.10 -5.88 -2.47
CA PHE A 297 -30.94 -5.02 -1.62
C PHE A 297 -31.71 -5.88 -0.63
N LEU A 298 -31.50 -5.67 0.69
CA LEU A 298 -32.11 -6.45 1.78
C LEU A 298 -31.94 -7.97 1.59
N GLN A 299 -30.71 -8.42 1.32
CA GLN A 299 -30.34 -9.83 1.28
C GLN A 299 -29.11 -10.08 2.16
N ASP A 300 -28.97 -11.29 2.69
CA ASP A 300 -27.73 -11.76 3.33
C ASP A 300 -27.19 -12.99 2.59
N LEU A 301 -25.86 -13.15 2.55
CA LEU A 301 -25.12 -14.24 1.89
C LEU A 301 -25.43 -14.43 0.39
N ALA A 302 -26.01 -13.42 -0.27
CA ALA A 302 -26.42 -13.48 -1.66
C ALA A 302 -25.23 -13.32 -2.62
N THR A 303 -25.30 -13.98 -3.78
CA THR A 303 -24.32 -13.83 -4.87
C THR A 303 -25.01 -13.27 -6.12
N VAL A 304 -24.86 -11.96 -6.35
CA VAL A 304 -25.45 -11.25 -7.49
C VAL A 304 -24.38 -10.98 -8.53
N ILE A 305 -24.45 -11.62 -9.69
CA ILE A 305 -23.45 -11.50 -10.77
C ILE A 305 -24.12 -10.99 -12.06
N LYS A 306 -23.48 -10.03 -12.72
CA LYS A 306 -23.89 -9.51 -14.03
C LYS A 306 -22.69 -9.39 -14.97
N SER A 307 -22.37 -10.48 -15.68
CA SER A 307 -21.20 -10.59 -16.57
C SER A 307 -21.37 -9.97 -17.97
N SER A 308 -22.50 -9.31 -18.25
CA SER A 308 -22.90 -8.81 -19.58
C SER A 308 -23.78 -7.55 -19.43
N PRO A 309 -23.97 -6.74 -20.49
CA PRO A 309 -24.79 -5.53 -20.45
C PRO A 309 -26.20 -5.74 -19.89
N GLY A 310 -26.72 -4.76 -19.14
CA GLY A 310 -28.05 -4.77 -18.52
C GLY A 310 -28.01 -4.93 -17.00
N ILE A 311 -29.19 -5.13 -16.40
CA ILE A 311 -29.42 -5.05 -14.94
C ILE A 311 -29.68 -6.44 -14.33
N ASN A 312 -29.16 -6.68 -13.12
CA ASN A 312 -29.53 -7.78 -12.21
C ASN A 312 -29.75 -7.20 -10.79
N ILE A 313 -30.94 -7.37 -10.22
CA ILE A 313 -31.31 -6.96 -8.86
C ILE A 313 -31.74 -8.21 -8.09
N ASN A 314 -31.06 -8.55 -7.00
CA ASN A 314 -31.39 -9.70 -6.14
C ASN A 314 -31.45 -11.07 -6.85
N GLY A 315 -30.87 -11.20 -8.05
CA GLY A 315 -30.97 -12.37 -8.93
C GLY A 315 -32.00 -12.21 -10.06
N PHE A 316 -32.88 -11.21 -10.00
CA PHE A 316 -33.85 -10.88 -11.04
C PHE A 316 -33.24 -9.97 -12.10
N ALA A 317 -33.23 -10.43 -13.36
CA ALA A 317 -32.67 -9.71 -14.50
C ALA A 317 -33.75 -9.38 -15.54
N PRO A 318 -34.48 -8.25 -15.41
CA PRO A 318 -35.63 -7.92 -16.26
C PRO A 318 -35.28 -7.74 -17.74
N PHE A 319 -34.01 -7.46 -18.03
CA PHE A 319 -33.46 -7.29 -19.38
C PHE A 319 -32.44 -8.38 -19.74
N ALA A 320 -32.49 -9.55 -19.08
CA ALA A 320 -31.87 -10.73 -19.63
C ALA A 320 -32.62 -11.14 -20.90
N ALA A 321 -32.04 -10.82 -22.06
CA ALA A 321 -32.48 -11.42 -23.32
C ALA A 321 -32.55 -12.94 -23.12
N ALA A 322 -33.74 -13.51 -23.34
CA ALA A 322 -34.01 -14.90 -23.03
C ALA A 322 -32.91 -15.79 -23.64
N PRO A 323 -32.26 -16.65 -22.86
CA PRO A 323 -31.10 -17.40 -23.34
C PRO A 323 -31.52 -18.18 -24.56
N ALA A 324 -30.94 -17.85 -25.72
CA ALA A 324 -31.33 -18.39 -27.01
C ALA A 324 -31.25 -19.92 -26.94
N ALA A 325 -32.41 -20.56 -26.79
CA ALA A 325 -32.50 -21.89 -26.21
C ALA A 325 -32.02 -22.92 -27.24
N SER A 326 -30.71 -23.16 -27.24
CA SER A 326 -30.00 -24.18 -28.01
C SER A 326 -30.48 -25.56 -27.55
N SER A 327 -31.68 -25.90 -28.02
CA SER A 327 -32.49 -27.04 -27.60
C SER A 327 -32.00 -28.29 -28.30
N LYS A 328 -30.68 -28.53 -28.20
CA LYS A 328 -30.02 -29.74 -28.68
C LYS A 328 -30.38 -30.87 -27.72
N ARG A 329 -31.62 -31.35 -27.84
CA ARG A 329 -32.13 -32.56 -27.18
C ARG A 329 -31.09 -33.65 -27.34
N SER A 330 -30.44 -34.04 -26.25
CA SER A 330 -29.72 -35.30 -26.22
C SER A 330 -30.77 -36.39 -26.24
N SER A 331 -30.82 -37.18 -27.33
CA SER A 331 -31.79 -38.24 -27.49
C SER A 331 -31.50 -39.36 -26.47
N VAL A 332 -32.45 -39.61 -25.57
CA VAL A 332 -32.38 -40.75 -24.65
C VAL A 332 -32.42 -42.04 -25.47
N VAL A 333 -31.31 -42.77 -25.51
CA VAL A 333 -31.28 -44.15 -25.99
C VAL A 333 -31.67 -45.05 -24.81
N ALA A 334 -32.89 -45.56 -24.83
CA ALA A 334 -33.32 -46.58 -23.88
C ALA A 334 -32.70 -47.94 -24.25
N ALA A 335 -32.09 -48.61 -23.28
CA ALA A 335 -31.57 -49.97 -23.42
C ALA A 335 -32.45 -50.95 -22.63
N VAL A 336 -33.00 -51.93 -23.33
CA VAL A 336 -34.02 -52.89 -22.89
C VAL A 336 -33.58 -53.77 -21.71
N SER A 337 -34.53 -54.12 -20.85
CA SER A 337 -34.40 -55.11 -19.78
C SER A 337 -34.92 -56.50 -20.17
N ASN A 338 -34.12 -57.53 -19.93
CA ASN A 338 -34.48 -58.94 -19.64
C ASN A 338 -33.55 -59.37 -18.47
N GLY A 339 -33.85 -60.28 -17.54
CA GLY A 339 -34.83 -61.37 -17.51
C GLY A 339 -34.17 -62.70 -17.89
N SER A 340 -34.11 -63.76 -17.06
CA SER A 340 -34.51 -63.94 -15.64
C SER A 340 -33.93 -65.25 -15.05
N SER A 341 -33.91 -65.35 -13.70
CA SER A 341 -34.02 -66.58 -12.86
C SER A 341 -32.95 -67.70 -12.87
N GLU A 342 -32.95 -68.48 -11.77
CA GLU A 342 -32.27 -69.79 -11.49
C GLU A 342 -30.73 -69.84 -11.37
N GLU A 343 -30.11 -70.74 -10.59
CA GLU A 343 -30.41 -71.18 -9.21
C GLU A 343 -29.15 -71.78 -8.51
N THR A 344 -29.17 -71.87 -7.18
CA THR A 344 -28.44 -72.80 -6.27
C THR A 344 -27.04 -73.35 -6.64
N SER A 345 -26.01 -72.96 -5.86
CA SER A 345 -25.11 -73.89 -5.12
C SER A 345 -23.95 -73.19 -4.36
N ALA A 346 -23.55 -73.80 -3.24
CA ALA A 346 -22.27 -73.61 -2.52
C ALA A 346 -21.73 -75.03 -2.16
N PRO A 347 -20.51 -75.24 -1.61
CA PRO A 347 -19.51 -74.27 -1.11
C PRO A 347 -18.05 -74.64 -1.54
N THR A 348 -17.05 -74.27 -0.70
CA THR A 348 -15.65 -74.80 -0.60
C THR A 348 -14.55 -73.92 -1.20
N ALA A 349 -13.32 -74.03 -0.66
CA ALA A 349 -12.21 -73.09 -0.86
C ALA A 349 -10.91 -73.75 -1.38
N ALA A 350 -10.19 -73.04 -2.26
CA ALA A 350 -8.76 -73.18 -2.60
C ALA A 350 -8.36 -71.92 -3.43
N THR A 351 -7.36 -71.09 -3.09
CA THR A 351 -5.89 -71.28 -3.10
C THR A 351 -5.23 -71.02 -4.47
N ALA A 352 -4.23 -70.11 -4.50
CA ALA A 352 -3.31 -69.80 -5.63
C ALA A 352 -3.93 -69.04 -6.85
N SER A 353 -3.19 -68.28 -7.68
CA SER A 353 -1.79 -67.78 -7.65
C SER A 353 -1.58 -66.57 -8.60
N GLY A 354 -0.81 -65.55 -8.21
CA GLY A 354 -0.25 -64.50 -9.10
C GLY A 354 0.25 -63.26 -8.34
N LYS A 355 1.54 -63.05 -8.00
CA LYS A 355 2.74 -62.86 -8.85
C LYS A 355 2.60 -61.56 -9.69
N LYS A 356 3.37 -60.47 -9.52
CA LYS A 356 4.72 -60.18 -8.97
C LYS A 356 4.75 -58.66 -8.56
N THR A 357 5.66 -58.01 -7.79
CA THR A 357 6.96 -58.30 -7.14
C THR A 357 7.17 -57.34 -5.93
N SER A 358 8.12 -57.65 -5.04
CA SER A 358 8.67 -56.81 -3.93
C SER A 358 9.88 -55.93 -4.43
N PRO A 359 10.69 -55.21 -3.59
CA PRO A 359 10.63 -55.02 -2.12
C PRO A 359 10.88 -53.59 -1.57
N GLN A 360 10.76 -53.52 -0.24
CA GLN A 360 11.10 -52.49 0.74
C GLN A 360 12.63 -52.30 0.95
N SER A 361 13.02 -51.19 1.63
CA SER A 361 14.03 -51.13 2.74
C SER A 361 15.37 -50.36 2.56
N THR A 362 15.65 -49.46 3.53
CA THR A 362 16.98 -49.12 4.14
C THR A 362 18.13 -48.51 3.29
N ARG A 363 19.15 -47.79 3.81
CA ARG A 363 19.36 -47.01 5.08
C ARG A 363 20.70 -46.23 5.08
N ALA A 364 20.64 -44.89 5.18
CA ALA A 364 21.68 -43.99 5.72
C ALA A 364 23.09 -43.96 5.03
N ILE A 365 24.06 -43.32 5.73
CA ILE A 365 25.51 -43.16 5.46
C ILE A 365 25.91 -42.02 4.49
N ALA A 366 26.32 -40.89 5.09
CA ALA A 366 27.44 -40.06 4.62
C ALA A 366 28.75 -40.64 5.22
N PRO A 367 29.99 -40.41 4.68
CA PRO A 367 30.51 -39.06 4.37
C PRO A 367 31.64 -38.94 3.30
N LYS A 368 32.25 -37.73 3.25
CA LYS A 368 33.67 -37.43 2.91
C LYS A 368 34.05 -37.13 1.44
N ARG A 369 35.20 -36.44 1.27
CA ARG A 369 35.67 -35.69 0.08
C ARG A 369 37.20 -35.87 -0.12
N PRO A 370 37.67 -35.97 -1.38
CA PRO A 370 38.84 -35.22 -1.93
C PRO A 370 38.36 -34.24 -3.04
N GLY A 371 39.11 -33.33 -3.69
CA GLY A 371 40.54 -33.27 -4.06
C GLY A 371 40.68 -33.58 -5.58
N THR A 372 41.48 -32.94 -6.43
CA THR A 372 42.50 -31.84 -6.36
C THR A 372 42.90 -31.49 -7.82
N SER A 373 43.48 -30.34 -8.25
CA SER A 373 43.86 -29.05 -7.63
C SER A 373 44.28 -28.02 -8.74
N SER A 374 44.63 -26.78 -8.32
CA SER A 374 45.71 -25.91 -8.85
C SER A 374 45.78 -25.43 -10.31
N ALA A 375 45.79 -24.10 -10.48
CA ALA A 375 46.74 -23.39 -11.35
C ALA A 375 47.05 -22.00 -10.75
N SER A 376 48.30 -21.54 -10.82
CA SER A 376 48.75 -20.26 -10.23
C SER A 376 50.05 -19.77 -10.88
N SER A 377 50.17 -18.46 -11.13
CA SER A 377 51.40 -17.80 -11.57
C SER A 377 51.53 -16.40 -10.96
N ALA A 378 52.76 -15.89 -10.77
CA ALA A 378 53.01 -14.69 -9.97
C ALA A 378 54.29 -13.92 -10.35
N SER A 379 54.24 -12.60 -10.15
CA SER A 379 55.35 -11.64 -9.97
C SER A 379 54.74 -10.43 -9.20
N GLY A 380 55.44 -9.63 -8.40
CA GLY A 380 56.87 -9.29 -8.32
C GLY A 380 57.06 -7.89 -8.95
N THR A 381 57.56 -6.84 -8.29
CA THR A 381 58.57 -6.78 -7.20
C THR A 381 58.51 -5.51 -6.32
N LYS A 382 58.98 -5.67 -5.06
CA LYS A 382 59.75 -4.74 -4.19
C LYS A 382 59.79 -3.21 -4.46
N SER A 383 59.64 -2.43 -3.39
CA SER A 383 60.69 -1.51 -2.91
C SER A 383 60.64 -1.37 -1.38
N ALA A 384 61.61 -0.68 -0.74
CA ALA A 384 61.86 -0.72 0.71
C ALA A 384 62.34 0.62 1.33
N ASN A 385 62.83 0.57 2.58
CA ASN A 385 63.35 1.64 3.46
C ASN A 385 62.24 2.55 4.07
N SER A 386 62.03 2.60 5.39
CA SER A 386 62.88 2.99 6.55
C SER A 386 63.01 4.51 6.70
N SER A 387 62.72 5.08 7.88
CA SER A 387 63.71 5.12 8.97
C SER A 387 63.12 5.15 10.39
N THR A 388 63.98 5.04 11.40
CA THR A 388 63.65 4.83 12.82
C THR A 388 64.12 5.98 13.71
N SER A 389 63.26 6.54 14.55
CA SER A 389 63.58 7.21 15.83
C SER A 389 62.29 7.61 16.58
N GLY A 390 62.22 7.66 17.90
CA GLY A 390 63.15 7.20 18.94
C GLY A 390 62.49 7.26 20.33
N ALA A 391 62.87 6.37 21.26
CA ALA A 391 62.39 6.39 22.64
C ALA A 391 63.17 7.44 23.47
N THR A 392 62.61 8.11 24.49
CA THR A 392 62.39 7.62 25.86
C THR A 392 61.88 8.80 26.72
N GLY A 393 61.30 8.59 27.92
CA GLY A 393 60.86 9.73 28.75
C GLY A 393 60.11 9.44 30.05
N LYS A 394 60.67 8.65 30.98
CA LYS A 394 60.03 8.31 32.27
C LYS A 394 60.50 9.26 33.39
N LYS A 395 59.60 10.03 34.05
CA LYS A 395 59.89 10.61 35.38
C LYS A 395 58.67 11.07 36.22
N ASN A 396 58.56 10.41 37.37
CA ASN A 396 57.96 10.71 38.68
C ASN A 396 57.22 12.04 38.94
N ALA A 397 56.18 11.93 39.78
CA ALA A 397 55.55 13.05 40.49
C ALA A 397 56.33 13.46 41.77
N ARG A 398 56.19 14.72 42.20
CA ARG A 398 56.01 15.05 43.64
C ARG A 398 55.44 16.46 43.87
N GLN A 399 54.70 16.55 44.98
CA GLN A 399 54.27 17.72 45.76
C GLN A 399 55.12 18.99 45.61
N ARG A 400 54.46 20.13 45.37
CA ARG A 400 54.02 20.99 46.50
C ARG A 400 52.78 21.79 46.15
#